data_AF-A0A4R7J724-F1
#
_entry.id   AF-A0A4R7J724-F1
#
_cell.length_a   1.000
_cell.length_b   1.000
_cell.length_c   1.000
_cell.angle_alpha   90.00
_cell.angle_beta   90.00
_cell.angle_gamma   90.00
#
_symmetry.space_group_name_H-M   'P 1'
#
loop_
_entity.id
_entity.type
_entity.pdbx_description
1 polymer ?
#
loop_
_entity_poly.entity_id
_entity_poly.type
_entity_poly.pdbx_seq_one_letter_code
_entity_poly.pdbx_strand_id
1 'polypeptide(L)'
;MSTDRPFIAARVEDRVNRLIQRVVRDLGWGERVIGYTGYGSSEFVRVLCRVVLSPNPTGIKVIDRPLNRRGWRNFITAPAERVPVELRLGDVTYVGFSGRGGFVDAKLPHTGLAPGWHDVEVRAGRAEPTMVRIRVIDDTADLGMVSDIDDTVITTALPRPLLAAWNTFVLHESARQAVPGMAELYRTLEQRHPDMPVFYLSTGAWNVAPTLERFLAHHNFPLGPLLLTDWGPTNTGWFRSGREHKERQLRRLATEFPRTSWLLIGDDGQHDPSIYAHFAEDHPGRVRAIGIRQLTPGEQVLAHGSLVELDRPPRGLQTPEVRGPDGQSLGRALGAYHRSRSTDLVG
;
A
#
# COMPACT_ATOMS: atom_id res chain seq x y z
N MET A 1 18.13 -33.30 -7.03
CA MET A 1 17.95 -33.34 -5.57
C MET A 1 17.82 -31.91 -5.08
N SER A 2 16.60 -31.39 -5.03
CA SER A 2 16.30 -30.01 -4.62
C SER A 2 16.30 -29.93 -3.09
N THR A 3 16.97 -28.93 -2.55
CA THR A 3 17.29 -28.78 -1.12
C THR A 3 16.08 -28.35 -0.29
N ASP A 4 15.58 -29.31 0.48
CA ASP A 4 14.48 -29.24 1.43
C ASP A 4 14.88 -28.46 2.72
N ARG A 5 15.11 -27.14 2.62
CA ARG A 5 15.49 -26.28 3.77
C ARG A 5 14.63 -25.02 4.07
N PRO A 6 13.31 -24.96 3.81
CA PRO A 6 12.47 -23.82 4.26
C PRO A 6 12.01 -23.93 5.74
N PHE A 7 11.78 -25.13 6.27
CA PHE A 7 11.14 -25.31 7.59
C PHE A 7 12.02 -24.94 8.79
N ILE A 8 13.35 -25.07 8.69
CA ILE A 8 14.27 -24.85 9.81
C ILE A 8 14.50 -23.35 10.05
N ALA A 9 14.64 -22.56 8.99
CA ALA A 9 14.91 -21.12 9.09
C ALA A 9 13.74 -20.36 9.75
N ALA A 10 12.49 -20.65 9.35
CA ALA A 10 11.30 -20.06 9.97
C ALA A 10 11.19 -20.40 11.46
N ARG A 11 11.51 -21.64 11.86
CA ARG A 11 11.47 -22.05 13.28
C ARG A 11 12.56 -21.39 14.13
N VAL A 12 13.73 -21.14 13.54
CA VAL A 12 14.83 -20.42 14.20
C VAL A 12 14.44 -18.96 14.40
N GLU A 13 13.90 -18.31 13.38
CA GLU A 13 13.39 -16.94 13.46
C GLU A 13 12.28 -16.81 14.51
N ASP A 14 11.28 -17.71 14.49
CA ASP A 14 10.19 -17.71 15.47
C ASP A 14 10.71 -17.91 16.91
N ARG A 15 11.84 -18.62 17.10
CA ARG A 15 12.48 -18.79 18.41
C ARG A 15 13.23 -17.52 18.83
N VAL A 16 13.93 -16.87 17.91
CA VAL A 16 14.64 -15.61 18.14
C VAL A 16 13.63 -14.50 18.45
N ASN A 17 12.56 -14.36 17.68
CA ASN A 17 11.49 -13.38 17.91
C ASN A 17 10.83 -13.58 19.28
N ARG A 18 10.54 -14.84 19.68
CA ARG A 18 10.02 -15.13 21.02
C ARG A 18 11.01 -14.84 22.15
N LEU A 19 12.31 -14.99 21.92
CA LEU A 19 13.32 -14.62 22.90
C LEU A 19 13.40 -13.09 23.04
N ILE A 20 13.48 -12.38 21.90
CA ILE A 20 13.51 -10.91 21.86
C ILE A 20 12.26 -10.35 22.55
N GLN A 21 11.07 -10.83 22.20
CA GLN A 21 9.82 -10.38 22.83
C GLN A 21 9.81 -10.56 24.35
N ARG A 22 10.33 -11.69 24.87
CA ARG A 22 10.46 -11.89 26.32
C ARG A 22 11.42 -10.89 26.94
N VAL A 23 12.63 -10.79 26.39
CA VAL A 23 13.66 -9.88 26.91
C VAL A 23 13.17 -8.44 26.93
N VAL A 24 12.55 -7.94 25.85
CA VAL A 24 12.10 -6.55 25.83
C VAL A 24 10.89 -6.29 26.74
N ARG A 25 10.01 -7.28 26.93
CA ARG A 25 8.93 -7.20 27.94
C ARG A 25 9.50 -7.16 29.36
N ASP A 26 10.52 -7.96 29.66
CA ASP A 26 11.23 -7.93 30.94
C ASP A 26 11.93 -6.58 31.17
N LEU A 27 12.35 -5.91 30.09
CA LEU A 27 12.85 -4.52 30.10
C LEU A 27 11.73 -3.46 30.18
N GLY A 28 10.47 -3.87 30.40
CA GLY A 28 9.33 -2.97 30.60
C GLY A 28 8.69 -2.41 29.32
N TRP A 29 8.99 -2.98 28.14
CA TRP A 29 8.34 -2.55 26.90
C TRP A 29 6.88 -3.00 26.89
N GLY A 30 5.99 -2.08 26.53
CA GLY A 30 4.56 -2.35 26.40
C GLY A 30 4.14 -2.49 24.94
N GLU A 31 2.96 -3.08 24.74
CA GLU A 31 2.31 -3.10 23.43
C GLU A 31 1.92 -1.70 22.96
N ARG A 32 1.99 -1.51 21.64
CA ARG A 32 1.52 -0.33 20.93
C ARG A 32 0.91 -0.76 19.60
N VAL A 33 -0.24 -0.19 19.27
CA VAL A 33 -0.90 -0.38 17.98
C VAL A 33 -0.50 0.74 17.02
N ILE A 34 -0.02 0.36 15.83
CA ILE A 34 0.18 1.24 14.68
C ILE A 34 -0.97 0.95 13.71
N GLY A 35 -1.91 1.89 13.61
CA GLY A 35 -3.00 1.83 12.63
C GLY A 35 -2.54 2.20 11.23
N TYR A 36 -3.08 1.53 10.22
CA TYR A 36 -2.94 1.90 8.82
C TYR A 36 -4.33 2.19 8.23
N THR A 37 -4.40 3.04 7.21
CA THR A 37 -5.67 3.33 6.55
C THR A 37 -6.27 2.03 5.97
N GLY A 38 -7.42 1.60 6.50
CA GLY A 38 -8.17 0.45 6.01
C GLY A 38 -9.28 0.86 5.04
N TYR A 39 -10.04 -0.12 4.57
CA TYR A 39 -11.10 0.10 3.59
C TYR A 39 -12.25 -0.90 3.75
N GLY A 40 -13.40 -0.62 3.16
CA GLY A 40 -14.56 -1.51 3.24
C GLY A 40 -15.57 -1.27 2.13
N SER A 41 -16.64 -2.05 2.15
CA SER A 41 -17.87 -1.88 1.36
C SER A 41 -19.06 -1.73 2.31
N SER A 42 -20.30 -1.77 1.82
CA SER A 42 -21.48 -1.75 2.71
C SER A 42 -21.61 -3.00 3.61
N GLU A 43 -20.88 -4.08 3.31
CA GLU A 43 -20.99 -5.39 3.98
C GLU A 43 -19.81 -5.72 4.90
N PHE A 44 -18.67 -5.06 4.70
CA PHE A 44 -17.46 -5.36 5.47
C PHE A 44 -16.53 -4.16 5.60
N VAL A 45 -15.74 -4.15 6.67
CA VAL A 45 -14.52 -3.33 6.78
C VAL A 45 -13.31 -4.23 6.91
N ARG A 46 -12.21 -3.82 6.29
CA ARG A 46 -10.90 -4.41 6.40
C ARG A 46 -10.01 -3.50 7.23
N VAL A 47 -9.70 -3.95 8.44
CA VAL A 47 -8.86 -3.22 9.38
C VAL A 47 -7.42 -3.69 9.23
N LEU A 48 -6.52 -2.75 9.00
CA LEU A 48 -5.09 -2.98 8.82
C LEU A 48 -4.35 -2.29 9.96
N CYS A 49 -3.62 -3.05 10.76
CA CYS A 49 -2.76 -2.48 11.79
C CYS A 49 -1.59 -3.39 12.11
N ARG A 50 -0.69 -2.91 12.97
CA ARG A 50 0.44 -3.68 13.48
C ARG A 50 0.61 -3.47 14.97
N VAL A 51 0.76 -4.56 15.69
CA VAL A 51 1.11 -4.57 17.11
C VAL A 51 2.62 -4.69 17.24
N VAL A 52 3.21 -3.75 17.98
CA VAL A 52 4.64 -3.72 18.27
C VAL A 52 4.87 -3.55 19.77
N LEU A 53 6.04 -3.98 20.24
CA LEU A 53 6.57 -3.65 21.56
C LEU A 53 7.43 -2.40 21.42
N SER A 54 7.22 -1.45 22.33
CA SER A 54 7.97 -0.19 22.37
C SER A 54 8.32 0.18 23.81
N PRO A 55 9.48 0.82 24.06
CA PRO A 55 9.80 1.39 25.37
C PRO A 55 8.83 2.51 25.78
N ASN A 56 8.11 3.12 24.83
CA ASN A 56 7.12 4.18 25.06
C ASN A 56 5.73 3.75 24.53
N PRO A 57 5.02 2.87 25.24
CA PRO A 57 3.73 2.31 24.77
C PRO A 57 2.61 3.36 24.68
N THR A 58 2.71 4.46 25.42
CA THR A 58 1.71 5.55 25.48
C THR A 58 1.97 6.71 24.50
N GLY A 59 2.96 6.57 23.60
CA GLY A 59 3.39 7.67 22.74
C GLY A 59 2.39 8.01 21.61
N ILE A 60 1.99 9.28 21.55
CA ILE A 60 1.11 9.95 20.56
C ILE A 60 1.40 9.57 19.09
N LYS A 61 0.38 9.72 18.23
CA LYS A 61 0.38 9.58 16.76
C LYS A 61 1.73 10.01 16.15
N VAL A 62 2.35 9.11 15.38
CA VAL A 62 3.66 9.33 14.71
C VAL A 62 3.62 10.50 13.71
N ILE A 63 2.41 10.96 13.36
CA ILE A 63 2.17 12.01 12.36
C ILE A 63 2.68 13.39 12.84
N ASP A 64 2.74 13.66 14.14
CA ASP A 64 2.87 15.03 14.67
C ASP A 64 4.25 15.43 15.22
N ARG A 65 5.35 14.67 15.00
CA ARG A 65 6.67 15.05 15.54
C ARG A 65 7.79 15.17 14.49
N PRO A 66 8.54 16.29 14.45
CA PRO A 66 9.75 16.39 13.66
C PRO A 66 10.85 15.48 14.21
N LEU A 67 11.59 14.84 13.29
CA LEU A 67 12.70 13.92 13.55
C LEU A 67 13.90 14.67 14.15
N ASN A 68 14.03 14.70 15.47
CA ASN A 68 15.21 15.26 16.16
C ASN A 68 16.11 14.15 16.75
N ARG A 69 17.41 14.41 16.93
CA ARG A 69 18.46 13.40 17.29
C ARG A 69 18.20 12.56 18.56
N ARG A 70 17.35 13.02 19.50
CA ARG A 70 16.93 12.25 20.70
C ARG A 70 15.70 11.33 20.46
N GLY A 71 15.08 11.39 19.27
CA GLY A 71 13.83 10.73 18.91
C GLY A 71 13.92 9.31 18.33
N TRP A 72 15.14 8.80 18.05
CA TRP A 72 15.34 7.45 17.52
C TRP A 72 14.78 6.33 18.42
N ARG A 73 14.77 6.52 19.74
CA ARG A 73 14.19 5.57 20.72
C ARG A 73 12.69 5.34 20.49
N ASN A 74 11.97 6.28 19.88
CA ASN A 74 10.56 6.13 19.52
C ASN A 74 10.35 5.27 18.27
N PHE A 75 11.41 4.99 17.51
CA PHE A 75 11.39 4.14 16.32
C PHE A 75 11.93 2.73 16.59
N ILE A 76 12.60 2.51 17.74
CA ILE A 76 12.97 1.16 18.17
C ILE A 76 11.69 0.44 18.57
N THR A 77 11.30 -0.51 17.74
CA THR A 77 10.12 -1.35 17.93
C THR A 77 10.48 -2.80 17.65
N ALA A 78 9.85 -3.72 18.39
CA ALA A 78 9.94 -5.15 18.10
C ALA A 78 8.54 -5.66 17.73
N PRO A 79 8.39 -6.57 16.76
CA PRO A 79 7.10 -7.21 16.47
C PRO A 79 6.49 -7.87 17.72
N ALA A 80 5.22 -7.60 17.99
CA ALA A 80 4.44 -8.29 19.02
C ALA A 80 3.51 -9.29 18.33
N GLU A 81 3.85 -10.57 18.36
CA GLU A 81 3.09 -11.64 17.71
C GLU A 81 2.20 -12.37 18.72
N ARG A 82 1.07 -12.91 18.24
CA ARG A 82 0.09 -13.66 19.04
C ARG A 82 -0.46 -12.86 20.23
N VAL A 83 -0.47 -11.53 20.13
CA VAL A 83 -1.10 -10.65 21.11
C VAL A 83 -2.60 -10.58 20.80
N PRO A 84 -3.51 -10.75 21.77
CA PRO A 84 -4.94 -10.57 21.55
C PRO A 84 -5.23 -9.12 21.15
N VAL A 85 -6.03 -8.96 20.11
CA VAL A 85 -6.43 -7.66 19.56
C VAL A 85 -7.94 -7.58 19.54
N GLU A 86 -8.48 -6.55 20.18
CA GLU A 86 -9.90 -6.20 20.16
C GLU A 86 -10.13 -5.09 19.14
N LEU A 87 -11.10 -5.29 18.25
CA LEU A 87 -11.47 -4.40 17.17
C LEU A 87 -12.92 -3.99 17.39
N ARG A 88 -13.16 -2.75 17.81
CA ARG A 88 -14.49 -2.23 18.12
C ARG A 88 -14.97 -1.32 17.00
N LEU A 89 -16.07 -1.73 16.36
CA LEU A 89 -16.76 -1.01 15.30
C LEU A 89 -18.17 -0.67 15.80
N GLY A 90 -18.38 0.60 16.18
CA GLY A 90 -19.59 1.00 16.90
C GLY A 90 -19.72 0.25 18.23
N ASP A 91 -20.84 -0.46 18.39
CA ASP A 91 -21.14 -1.27 19.58
C ASP A 91 -20.66 -2.73 19.45
N VAL A 92 -20.20 -3.14 18.26
CA VAL A 92 -19.76 -4.51 17.99
C VAL A 92 -18.26 -4.63 18.24
N THR A 93 -17.87 -5.65 19.00
CA THR A 93 -16.45 -5.96 19.26
C THR A 93 -16.09 -7.31 18.66
N TYR A 94 -15.01 -7.30 17.87
CA TYR A 94 -14.37 -8.48 17.32
C TYR A 94 -13.06 -8.75 18.06
N VAL A 95 -12.69 -10.02 18.19
CA VAL A 95 -11.43 -10.43 18.83
C VAL A 95 -10.62 -11.25 17.85
N GLY A 96 -9.35 -10.89 17.69
CA GLY A 96 -8.37 -11.60 16.89
C GLY A 96 -7.00 -11.62 17.56
N PHE A 97 -5.98 -11.98 16.81
CA PHE A 97 -4.60 -12.00 17.28
C PHE A 97 -3.67 -11.39 16.24
N SER A 98 -2.61 -10.73 16.71
CA SER A 98 -1.53 -10.30 15.82
C SER A 98 -0.81 -11.51 15.23
N GLY A 99 -0.57 -11.47 13.91
CA GLY A 99 0.14 -12.49 13.17
C GLY A 99 1.66 -12.31 13.19
N ARG A 100 2.34 -12.97 12.25
CA ARG A 100 3.79 -12.82 12.02
C ARG A 100 4.13 -11.34 11.78
N GLY A 101 5.24 -10.87 12.34
CA GLY A 101 5.65 -9.48 12.23
C GLY A 101 4.75 -8.49 12.99
N GLY A 102 3.76 -8.99 13.74
CA GLY A 102 2.80 -8.20 14.52
C GLY A 102 1.61 -7.68 13.71
N PHE A 103 1.46 -8.07 12.45
CA PHE A 103 0.39 -7.54 11.58
C PHE A 103 -0.98 -8.10 11.93
N VAL A 104 -1.99 -7.26 11.77
CA VAL A 104 -3.41 -7.62 11.82
C VAL A 104 -4.03 -7.17 10.50
N ASP A 105 -4.55 -8.13 9.76
CA ASP A 105 -5.34 -7.92 8.54
C ASP A 105 -6.69 -8.63 8.76
N ALA A 106 -7.67 -7.86 9.24
CA ALA A 106 -8.95 -8.39 9.69
C ALA A 106 -10.10 -7.88 8.81
N LYS A 107 -10.82 -8.80 8.17
CA LYS A 107 -12.07 -8.51 7.46
C LYS A 107 -13.24 -8.73 8.42
N LEU A 108 -13.89 -7.65 8.83
CA LEU A 108 -14.99 -7.63 9.79
C LEU A 108 -16.30 -7.38 9.05
N PRO A 109 -17.31 -8.23 9.19
CA PRO A 109 -18.63 -7.95 8.62
C PRO A 109 -19.29 -6.75 9.33
N HIS A 110 -20.16 -6.04 8.64
CA HIS A 110 -21.08 -5.08 9.26
C HIS A 110 -22.35 -4.93 8.42
N THR A 111 -23.38 -4.31 8.98
CA THR A 111 -24.69 -4.17 8.33
C THR A 111 -25.26 -2.75 8.36
N GLY A 112 -24.43 -1.70 8.56
CA GLY A 112 -24.98 -0.35 8.69
C GLY A 112 -24.03 0.84 8.59
N LEU A 113 -22.78 0.65 8.14
CA LEU A 113 -21.93 1.80 7.86
C LEU A 113 -22.32 2.40 6.51
N ALA A 114 -22.63 3.70 6.51
CA ALA A 114 -22.77 4.47 5.27
C ALA A 114 -21.41 4.60 4.56
N PRO A 115 -21.38 4.84 3.24
CA PRO A 115 -20.16 5.22 2.54
C PRO A 115 -19.48 6.44 3.20
N GLY A 116 -18.14 6.44 3.24
CA GLY A 116 -17.35 7.52 3.82
C GLY A 116 -16.28 7.06 4.82
N TRP A 117 -15.76 8.00 5.59
CA TRP A 117 -14.71 7.76 6.58
C TRP A 117 -15.30 7.36 7.93
N HIS A 118 -14.82 6.23 8.47
CA HIS A 118 -15.17 5.70 9.79
C HIS A 118 -13.91 5.41 10.57
N ASP A 119 -14.05 5.27 11.89
CA ASP A 119 -12.96 4.84 12.74
C ASP A 119 -13.29 3.51 13.42
N VAL A 120 -12.32 2.60 13.45
CA VAL A 120 -12.36 1.38 14.26
C VAL A 120 -11.40 1.57 15.43
N GLU A 121 -11.90 1.40 16.65
CA GLU A 121 -11.05 1.42 17.83
C GLU A 121 -10.33 0.07 17.96
N VAL A 122 -9.01 0.10 18.05
CA VAL A 122 -8.16 -1.09 18.13
C VAL A 122 -7.36 -1.09 19.42
N ARG A 123 -7.53 -2.13 20.24
CA ARG A 123 -6.79 -2.34 21.49
C ARG A 123 -6.02 -3.65 21.42
N ALA A 124 -4.74 -3.63 21.78
CA ALA A 124 -3.90 -4.83 21.80
C ALA A 124 -3.31 -5.05 23.20
N GLY A 125 -3.62 -6.17 23.83
CA GLY A 125 -3.16 -6.47 25.19
C GLY A 125 -3.52 -5.34 26.18
N ARG A 126 -2.51 -4.74 26.81
CA ARG A 126 -2.67 -3.60 27.74
C ARG A 126 -2.38 -2.24 27.12
N ALA A 127 -2.24 -2.17 25.79
CA ALA A 127 -2.02 -0.90 25.10
C ALA A 127 -3.26 0.00 25.22
N GLU A 128 -3.01 1.31 25.18
CA GLU A 128 -4.08 2.29 24.96
C GLU A 128 -4.77 2.02 23.61
N PRO A 129 -6.09 2.23 23.50
CA PRO A 129 -6.80 2.09 22.24
C PRO A 129 -6.28 3.08 21.17
N THR A 130 -6.15 2.60 19.94
CA THR A 130 -5.79 3.41 18.78
C THR A 130 -6.94 3.41 17.78
N MET A 131 -7.34 4.59 17.30
CA MET A 131 -8.30 4.71 16.20
C MET A 131 -7.62 4.41 14.86
N VAL A 132 -8.19 3.47 14.11
CA VAL A 132 -7.79 3.12 12.75
C VAL A 132 -8.84 3.66 11.78
N ARG A 133 -8.44 4.54 10.86
CA ARG A 133 -9.36 5.11 9.87
C ARG A 133 -9.66 4.10 8.78
N ILE A 134 -10.93 3.96 8.42
CA ILE A 134 -11.43 3.07 7.39
C ILE A 134 -12.23 3.90 6.38
N ARG A 135 -11.95 3.72 5.08
CA ARG A 135 -12.80 4.25 4.01
C ARG A 135 -13.80 3.19 3.58
N VAL A 136 -15.06 3.35 3.94
CA VAL A 136 -16.18 2.55 3.40
C VAL A 136 -16.52 3.10 2.03
N ILE A 137 -16.38 2.27 1.00
CA ILE A 137 -16.58 2.62 -0.40
C ILE A 137 -18.04 2.33 -0.75
N ASP A 138 -18.65 3.24 -1.51
CA ASP A 138 -20.00 3.04 -2.00
C ASP A 138 -20.02 1.88 -3.01
N ASP A 139 -20.93 0.93 -2.85
CA ASP A 139 -21.06 -0.20 -3.77
C ASP A 139 -21.50 0.22 -5.17
N THR A 140 -22.02 1.44 -5.32
CA THR A 140 -22.37 2.04 -6.60
C THR A 140 -21.19 2.72 -7.32
N ALA A 141 -20.02 2.82 -6.68
CA ALA A 141 -18.82 3.40 -7.28
C ALA A 141 -18.40 2.62 -8.55
N ASP A 142 -18.60 3.24 -9.70
CA ASP A 142 -18.36 2.66 -11.03
C ASP A 142 -16.92 2.82 -11.52
N LEU A 143 -16.18 3.76 -10.93
CA LEU A 143 -14.78 4.03 -11.20
C LEU A 143 -13.97 3.99 -9.90
N GLY A 144 -12.81 3.36 -9.95
CA GLY A 144 -11.81 3.33 -8.88
C GLY A 144 -10.41 3.55 -9.45
N MET A 145 -9.46 3.98 -8.63
CA MET A 145 -8.07 4.17 -9.02
C MET A 145 -7.13 3.31 -8.17
N VAL A 146 -6.24 2.56 -8.82
CA VAL A 146 -5.11 1.89 -8.18
C VAL A 146 -3.83 2.51 -8.74
N SER A 147 -2.99 3.02 -7.86
CA SER A 147 -1.72 3.66 -8.21
C SER A 147 -0.56 2.91 -7.60
N ASP A 148 0.49 2.63 -8.37
CA ASP A 148 1.80 2.35 -7.77
C ASP A 148 2.35 3.59 -7.05
N ILE A 149 3.32 3.38 -6.17
CA ILE A 149 4.00 4.44 -5.42
C ILE A 149 5.40 4.65 -5.97
N ASP A 150 6.21 3.59 -5.99
CA ASP A 150 7.63 3.67 -6.30
C ASP A 150 7.80 4.00 -7.79
N ASP A 151 8.58 5.02 -8.11
CA ASP A 151 8.79 5.54 -9.46
C ASP A 151 7.50 5.94 -10.19
N THR A 152 6.37 6.07 -9.49
CA THR A 152 5.08 6.56 -10.03
C THR A 152 4.62 7.82 -9.32
N VAL A 153 4.52 7.77 -7.99
CA VAL A 153 4.18 8.90 -7.11
C VAL A 153 5.45 9.56 -6.57
N ILE A 154 6.47 8.73 -6.28
CA ILE A 154 7.76 9.13 -5.71
C ILE A 154 8.85 8.77 -6.72
N THR A 155 9.74 9.71 -7.05
CA THR A 155 10.98 9.39 -7.78
C THR A 155 12.00 8.81 -6.80
N THR A 156 12.45 7.57 -7.03
CA THR A 156 13.44 6.92 -6.17
C THR A 156 14.85 7.15 -6.70
N ALA A 157 15.57 8.14 -6.15
CA ALA A 157 16.96 8.42 -6.51
C ALA A 157 17.98 7.51 -5.80
N LEU A 158 17.73 6.19 -5.71
CA LEU A 158 18.66 5.26 -5.04
C LEU A 158 18.99 4.05 -5.91
N PRO A 159 20.28 3.78 -6.16
CA PRO A 159 20.73 2.53 -6.77
C PRO A 159 20.30 1.31 -5.95
N ARG A 160 19.80 0.25 -6.62
CA ARG A 160 19.34 -1.01 -5.99
C ARG A 160 20.20 -1.60 -4.86
N PRO A 161 21.55 -1.57 -4.87
CA PRO A 161 22.35 -2.10 -3.76
C PRO A 161 22.09 -1.40 -2.42
N LEU A 162 21.54 -0.18 -2.45
CA LEU A 162 21.21 0.63 -1.29
C LEU A 162 19.72 0.59 -0.93
N LEU A 163 18.88 -0.17 -1.64
CA LEU A 163 17.50 -0.44 -1.20
C LEU A 163 17.46 -1.20 0.13
N ALA A 164 18.44 -2.07 0.41
CA ALA A 164 18.60 -2.67 1.74
C ALA A 164 18.96 -1.63 2.81
N ALA A 165 19.73 -0.60 2.43
CA ALA A 165 20.07 0.55 3.25
C ALA A 165 18.96 1.61 3.34
N TRP A 166 17.89 1.51 2.53
CA TRP A 166 16.68 2.32 2.63
C TRP A 166 16.15 2.31 4.06
N ASN A 167 16.15 1.14 4.71
CA ASN A 167 15.75 0.95 6.10
C ASN A 167 16.51 1.87 7.09
N THR A 168 17.71 2.30 6.74
CA THR A 168 18.56 3.19 7.54
C THR A 168 18.42 4.67 7.12
N PHE A 169 18.15 4.94 5.84
CA PHE A 169 18.08 6.30 5.29
C PHE A 169 16.68 6.92 5.21
N VAL A 170 15.60 6.17 5.48
CA VAL A 170 14.20 6.65 5.64
C VAL A 170 14.03 7.69 6.76
N LEU A 171 15.10 8.06 7.46
CA LEU A 171 15.17 9.15 8.44
C LEU A 171 15.47 10.53 7.81
N HIS A 172 15.78 10.63 6.51
CA HIS A 172 15.91 11.92 5.82
C HIS A 172 14.82 12.07 4.77
N GLU A 173 13.82 12.92 5.09
CA GLU A 173 12.71 13.31 4.21
C GLU A 173 13.17 13.98 2.90
N SER A 174 14.44 14.41 2.81
CA SER A 174 15.02 15.18 1.71
C SER A 174 15.37 14.39 0.43
N ALA A 175 15.29 13.06 0.42
CA ALA A 175 15.66 12.24 -0.74
C ALA A 175 14.48 11.78 -1.62
N ARG A 176 13.23 12.11 -1.25
CA ARG A 176 12.02 11.71 -1.98
C ARG A 176 11.40 12.91 -2.66
N GLN A 177 11.34 12.88 -3.98
CA GLN A 177 10.66 13.91 -4.76
C GLN A 177 9.35 13.34 -5.31
N ALA A 178 8.28 14.13 -5.21
CA ALA A 178 7.03 13.78 -5.87
C ALA A 178 7.20 13.88 -7.38
N VAL A 179 6.66 12.91 -8.12
CA VAL A 179 6.64 12.98 -9.58
C VAL A 179 5.84 14.24 -9.99
N PRO A 180 6.40 15.12 -10.84
CA PRO A 180 5.75 16.35 -11.24
C PRO A 180 4.32 16.14 -11.74
N GLY A 181 3.38 16.98 -11.26
CA GLY A 181 1.98 16.96 -11.70
C GLY A 181 1.15 15.72 -11.31
N MET A 182 1.73 14.69 -10.67
CA MET A 182 0.98 13.46 -10.36
C MET A 182 -0.11 13.69 -9.31
N ALA A 183 0.22 14.44 -8.24
CA ALA A 183 -0.77 14.82 -7.22
C ALA A 183 -1.91 15.66 -7.82
N GLU A 184 -1.62 16.53 -8.77
CA GLU A 184 -2.62 17.35 -9.45
C GLU A 184 -3.52 16.53 -10.37
N LEU A 185 -2.96 15.56 -11.11
CA LEU A 185 -3.74 14.58 -11.86
C LEU A 185 -4.73 13.86 -10.94
N TYR A 186 -4.26 13.35 -9.80
CA TYR A 186 -5.09 12.52 -8.91
C TYR A 186 -6.19 13.34 -8.25
N ARG A 187 -5.88 14.55 -7.78
CA ARG A 187 -6.89 15.48 -7.25
C ARG A 187 -7.91 15.88 -8.32
N THR A 188 -7.48 16.09 -9.56
CA THR A 188 -8.40 16.43 -10.65
C THR A 188 -9.35 15.26 -10.94
N LEU A 189 -8.87 14.01 -10.87
CA LEU A 189 -9.71 12.82 -11.01
C LEU A 189 -10.69 12.68 -9.84
N GLU A 190 -10.23 12.86 -8.61
CA GLU A 190 -11.07 12.85 -7.40
C GLU A 190 -12.15 13.95 -7.45
N GLN A 191 -11.83 15.15 -7.92
CA GLN A 191 -12.81 16.23 -8.08
C GLN A 191 -13.90 15.91 -9.12
N ARG A 192 -13.55 15.19 -10.19
CA ARG A 192 -14.50 14.77 -11.23
C ARG A 192 -15.32 13.55 -10.81
N HIS A 193 -14.75 12.71 -9.95
CA HIS A 193 -15.37 11.48 -9.45
C HIS A 193 -15.21 11.42 -7.91
N PRO A 194 -16.00 12.18 -7.14
CA PRO A 194 -15.84 12.29 -5.69
C PRO A 194 -15.92 10.95 -4.95
N ASP A 195 -16.72 10.02 -5.49
CA ASP A 195 -16.93 8.69 -4.90
C ASP A 195 -15.87 7.67 -5.32
N MET A 196 -14.94 8.03 -6.22
CA MET A 196 -13.89 7.14 -6.71
C MET A 196 -12.94 6.76 -5.57
N PRO A 197 -12.83 5.47 -5.19
CA PRO A 197 -11.82 5.04 -4.24
C PRO A 197 -10.43 5.13 -4.87
N VAL A 198 -9.47 5.57 -4.05
CA VAL A 198 -8.05 5.59 -4.42
C VAL A 198 -7.31 4.59 -3.55
N PHE A 199 -6.63 3.63 -4.18
CA PHE A 199 -5.76 2.67 -3.52
C PHE A 199 -4.32 2.87 -4.01
N TYR A 200 -3.37 2.79 -3.09
CA TYR A 200 -1.95 2.82 -3.43
C TYR A 200 -1.36 1.42 -3.24
N LEU A 201 -0.71 0.88 -4.27
CA LEU A 201 -0.23 -0.50 -4.30
C LEU A 201 1.27 -0.53 -4.53
N SER A 202 2.06 -0.93 -3.53
CA SER A 202 3.54 -0.90 -3.62
C SER A 202 4.17 -2.21 -3.13
N THR A 203 5.35 -2.51 -3.67
CA THR A 203 6.19 -3.63 -3.23
C THR A 203 7.00 -3.32 -1.96
N GLY A 204 6.93 -2.07 -1.49
CA GLY A 204 7.50 -1.60 -0.24
C GLY A 204 6.95 -2.33 0.99
N ALA A 205 7.77 -2.42 2.03
CA ALA A 205 7.39 -3.06 3.29
C ALA A 205 6.40 -2.22 4.10
N TRP A 206 5.50 -2.86 4.83
CA TRP A 206 4.65 -2.17 5.81
C TRP A 206 5.39 -1.29 6.84
N ASN A 207 6.67 -1.53 7.07
CA ASN A 207 7.52 -0.67 7.92
C ASN A 207 7.59 0.78 7.41
N VAL A 208 7.44 1.01 6.10
CA VAL A 208 7.52 2.35 5.49
C VAL A 208 6.16 3.06 5.44
N ALA A 209 5.06 2.37 5.74
CA ALA A 209 3.70 2.89 5.58
C ALA A 209 3.50 4.26 6.26
N PRO A 210 3.90 4.48 7.53
CA PRO A 210 3.68 5.78 8.18
C PRO A 210 4.42 6.92 7.46
N THR A 211 5.59 6.63 6.88
CA THR A 211 6.36 7.64 6.14
C THR A 211 5.75 7.90 4.76
N LEU A 212 5.19 6.88 4.11
CA LEU A 212 4.45 7.04 2.86
C LEU A 212 3.16 7.83 3.07
N GLU A 213 2.39 7.55 4.12
CA GLU A 213 1.18 8.31 4.47
C GLU A 213 1.50 9.79 4.71
N ARG A 214 2.57 10.11 5.46
CA ARG A 214 3.03 11.49 5.64
C ARG A 214 3.44 12.15 4.32
N PHE A 215 4.13 11.43 3.45
CA PHE A 215 4.53 11.94 2.14
C PHE A 215 3.32 12.27 1.27
N LEU A 216 2.37 11.33 1.14
CA LEU A 216 1.14 11.53 0.36
C LEU A 216 0.34 12.73 0.88
N ALA A 217 0.18 12.84 2.20
CA ALA A 217 -0.49 13.96 2.82
C ALA A 217 0.24 15.29 2.57
N HIS A 218 1.57 15.31 2.75
CA HIS A 218 2.38 16.52 2.54
C HIS A 218 2.30 17.05 1.10
N HIS A 219 2.24 16.15 0.13
CA HIS A 219 2.13 16.49 -1.30
C HIS A 219 0.68 16.59 -1.80
N ASN A 220 -0.32 16.54 -0.90
CA ASN A 220 -1.74 16.64 -1.21
C ASN A 220 -2.24 15.59 -2.23
N PHE A 221 -1.76 14.36 -2.12
CA PHE A 221 -2.38 13.23 -2.79
C PHE A 221 -3.71 12.85 -2.11
N PRO A 222 -4.71 12.34 -2.86
CA PRO A 222 -5.92 11.81 -2.28
C PRO A 222 -5.66 10.80 -1.15
N LEU A 223 -6.49 10.84 -0.11
CA LEU A 223 -6.39 9.88 0.98
C LEU A 223 -6.88 8.50 0.53
N GLY A 224 -6.04 7.49 0.69
CA GLY A 224 -6.30 6.14 0.22
C GLY A 224 -5.58 5.08 1.05
N PRO A 225 -6.13 3.85 1.12
CA PRO A 225 -5.44 2.72 1.73
C PRO A 225 -4.12 2.41 1.01
N LEU A 226 -3.09 2.08 1.80
CA LEU A 226 -1.85 1.53 1.28
C LEU A 226 -1.93 0.00 1.26
N LEU A 227 -1.71 -0.61 0.11
CA LEU A 227 -1.60 -2.05 -0.08
C LEU A 227 -0.12 -2.37 -0.25
N LEU A 228 0.53 -2.70 0.87
CA LEU A 228 1.97 -2.93 0.95
C LEU A 228 2.29 -4.41 1.14
N THR A 229 3.56 -4.76 0.94
CA THR A 229 4.03 -6.13 1.09
C THR A 229 4.49 -6.39 2.54
N ASP A 230 4.10 -7.51 3.14
CA ASP A 230 4.78 -7.96 4.37
C ASP A 230 6.19 -8.44 4.02
N TRP A 231 7.21 -7.73 4.48
CA TRP A 231 8.58 -8.22 4.41
C TRP A 231 8.87 -9.07 5.65
N GLY A 232 9.22 -10.34 5.42
CA GLY A 232 9.60 -11.33 6.43
C GLY A 232 9.68 -12.73 5.82
N PRO A 233 10.55 -13.62 6.31
CA PRO A 233 10.61 -15.01 5.86
C PRO A 233 9.23 -15.65 5.98
N THR A 234 8.73 -16.18 4.86
CA THR A 234 7.55 -17.03 4.83
C THR A 234 7.97 -18.41 4.31
N ASN A 235 7.14 -19.43 4.55
CA ASN A 235 7.46 -20.84 4.31
C ASN A 235 7.92 -21.22 2.88
N THR A 236 7.96 -20.28 1.93
CA THR A 236 8.29 -20.50 0.53
C THR A 236 9.52 -19.74 0.01
N GLY A 237 10.17 -18.86 0.79
CA GLY A 237 11.42 -18.24 0.32
C GLY A 237 11.91 -16.98 1.05
N TRP A 238 13.16 -16.63 0.77
CA TRP A 238 13.85 -15.41 1.24
C TRP A 238 13.43 -14.13 0.51
N PHE A 239 12.60 -14.23 -0.53
CA PHE A 239 12.08 -13.10 -1.30
C PHE A 239 10.61 -13.33 -1.65
N ARG A 240 9.73 -12.37 -1.35
CA ARG A 240 8.39 -12.32 -1.93
C ARG A 240 8.50 -11.72 -3.33
N SER A 241 7.77 -12.29 -4.29
CA SER A 241 7.63 -11.68 -5.62
C SER A 241 6.75 -10.44 -5.48
N GLY A 242 7.34 -9.25 -5.72
CA GLY A 242 6.59 -7.99 -5.77
C GLY A 242 5.49 -8.04 -6.83
N ARG A 243 5.75 -8.72 -7.94
CA ARG A 243 4.77 -9.01 -9.00
C ARG A 243 3.57 -9.81 -8.47
N GLU A 244 3.82 -10.93 -7.79
CA GLU A 244 2.75 -11.77 -7.22
C GLU A 244 1.92 -11.00 -6.16
N HIS A 245 2.58 -10.13 -5.39
CA HIS A 245 1.88 -9.23 -4.47
C HIS A 245 0.90 -8.31 -5.22
N LYS A 246 1.38 -7.59 -6.24
CA LYS A 246 0.53 -6.68 -7.03
C LYS A 246 -0.63 -7.42 -7.70
N GLU A 247 -0.36 -8.54 -8.37
CA GLU A 247 -1.39 -9.39 -9.00
C GLU A 247 -2.45 -9.86 -7.99
N ARG A 248 -2.03 -10.31 -6.80
CA ARG A 248 -2.95 -10.75 -5.74
C ARG A 248 -3.83 -9.60 -5.22
N GLN A 249 -3.27 -8.40 -5.03
CA GLN A 249 -4.04 -7.25 -4.56
C GLN A 249 -5.04 -6.77 -5.61
N LEU A 250 -4.66 -6.71 -6.88
CA LEU A 250 -5.59 -6.34 -7.96
C LEU A 250 -6.76 -7.33 -8.06
N ARG A 251 -6.48 -8.65 -8.03
CA ARG A 251 -7.54 -9.69 -8.03
C ARG A 251 -8.46 -9.57 -6.81
N ARG A 252 -7.89 -9.28 -5.64
CA ARG A 252 -8.66 -9.05 -4.42
C ARG A 252 -9.58 -7.85 -4.56
N LEU A 253 -9.09 -6.71 -5.04
CA LEU A 253 -9.91 -5.52 -5.27
C LEU A 253 -11.03 -5.80 -6.28
N ALA A 254 -10.76 -6.54 -7.36
CA ALA A 254 -11.80 -6.96 -8.32
C ALA A 254 -12.88 -7.85 -7.69
N THR A 255 -12.50 -8.70 -6.73
CA THR A 255 -13.43 -9.58 -6.01
C THR A 255 -14.25 -8.80 -4.97
N GLU A 256 -13.59 -7.87 -4.27
CA GLU A 256 -14.19 -7.10 -3.18
C GLU A 256 -15.08 -5.94 -3.69
N PHE A 257 -14.78 -5.41 -4.88
CA PHE A 257 -15.54 -4.34 -5.54
C PHE A 257 -15.92 -4.75 -6.97
N PRO A 258 -16.84 -5.71 -7.12
CA PRO A 258 -17.14 -6.32 -8.42
C PRO A 258 -17.85 -5.39 -9.40
N ARG A 259 -18.31 -4.19 -8.98
CA ARG A 259 -18.96 -3.21 -9.85
C ARG A 259 -18.01 -2.14 -10.38
N THR A 260 -16.88 -1.95 -9.71
CA THR A 260 -15.91 -0.90 -10.02
C THR A 260 -15.05 -1.27 -11.22
N SER A 261 -14.90 -0.33 -12.16
CA SER A 261 -13.88 -0.40 -13.21
C SER A 261 -12.67 0.45 -12.79
N TRP A 262 -11.46 -0.07 -13.02
CA TRP A 262 -10.25 0.50 -12.46
C TRP A 262 -9.48 1.36 -13.48
N LEU A 263 -9.03 2.53 -13.05
CA LEU A 263 -7.92 3.26 -13.62
C LEU A 263 -6.64 2.77 -12.93
N LEU A 264 -5.74 2.17 -13.70
CA LEU A 264 -4.48 1.64 -13.19
C LEU A 264 -3.34 2.57 -13.56
N ILE A 265 -2.59 3.07 -12.59
CA ILE A 265 -1.47 4.00 -12.81
C ILE A 265 -0.19 3.39 -12.24
N GLY A 266 0.86 3.30 -13.05
CA GLY A 266 2.15 2.75 -12.65
C GLY A 266 3.29 3.29 -13.52
N ASP A 267 4.44 2.63 -13.52
CA ASP A 267 5.64 3.02 -14.27
C ASP A 267 6.17 1.91 -15.19
N ASP A 268 7.09 2.23 -16.11
CA ASP A 268 7.74 1.26 -16.99
C ASP A 268 9.13 0.79 -16.53
N GLY A 269 9.55 1.16 -15.32
CA GLY A 269 10.75 0.65 -14.64
C GLY A 269 10.53 -0.66 -13.88
N GLN A 270 9.28 -1.01 -13.58
CA GLN A 270 8.89 -2.29 -12.96
C GLN A 270 8.02 -3.14 -13.91
N HIS A 271 7.26 -4.07 -13.34
CA HIS A 271 6.40 -5.00 -14.09
C HIS A 271 4.96 -4.50 -14.28
N ASP A 272 4.70 -3.23 -13.99
CA ASP A 272 3.35 -2.66 -14.01
C ASP A 272 2.66 -2.77 -15.37
N PRO A 273 3.34 -2.52 -16.52
CA PRO A 273 2.70 -2.68 -17.83
C PRO A 273 2.17 -4.09 -18.05
N SER A 274 2.94 -5.14 -17.73
CA SER A 274 2.46 -6.52 -17.90
C SER A 274 1.44 -6.92 -16.84
N ILE A 275 1.61 -6.52 -15.58
CA ILE A 275 0.66 -6.84 -14.50
C ILE A 275 -0.71 -6.24 -14.81
N TYR A 276 -0.76 -4.98 -15.23
CA TYR A 276 -2.01 -4.30 -15.57
C TYR A 276 -2.63 -4.85 -16.86
N ALA A 277 -1.82 -5.19 -17.86
CA ALA A 277 -2.32 -5.82 -19.08
C ALA A 277 -2.95 -7.20 -18.80
N HIS A 278 -2.26 -8.09 -18.09
CA HIS A 278 -2.81 -9.40 -17.73
C HIS A 278 -4.08 -9.25 -16.86
N PHE A 279 -4.08 -8.34 -15.90
CA PHE A 279 -5.28 -8.09 -15.10
C PHE A 279 -6.46 -7.62 -15.95
N ALA A 280 -6.22 -6.77 -16.95
CA ALA A 280 -7.24 -6.30 -17.86
C ALA A 280 -7.76 -7.39 -18.81
N GLU A 281 -6.89 -8.31 -19.24
CA GLU A 281 -7.27 -9.50 -20.03
C GLU A 281 -8.11 -10.48 -19.19
N ASP A 282 -7.71 -10.72 -17.95
CA ASP A 282 -8.42 -11.61 -17.01
C ASP A 282 -9.77 -11.04 -16.55
N HIS A 283 -9.95 -9.71 -16.60
CA HIS A 283 -11.16 -9.02 -16.17
C HIS A 283 -11.68 -8.03 -17.25
N PRO A 284 -12.19 -8.53 -18.38
CA PRO A 284 -12.69 -7.67 -19.47
C PRO A 284 -13.76 -6.69 -18.98
N GLY A 285 -13.63 -5.41 -19.35
CA GLY A 285 -14.53 -4.34 -18.92
C GLY A 285 -14.31 -3.82 -17.49
N ARG A 286 -13.41 -4.44 -16.71
CA ARG A 286 -13.06 -3.99 -15.34
C ARG A 286 -11.85 -3.07 -15.29
N VAL A 287 -11.22 -2.75 -16.42
CA VAL A 287 -10.17 -1.74 -16.50
C VAL A 287 -10.61 -0.67 -17.49
N ARG A 288 -10.73 0.57 -17.00
CA ARG A 288 -11.17 1.72 -17.80
C ARG A 288 -10.03 2.26 -18.67
N ALA A 289 -8.84 2.36 -18.09
CA ALA A 289 -7.62 2.76 -18.75
C ALA A 289 -6.40 2.39 -17.89
N ILE A 290 -5.24 2.34 -18.52
CA ILE A 290 -3.93 2.16 -17.91
C ILE A 290 -3.09 3.40 -18.22
N GLY A 291 -2.51 4.02 -17.20
CA GLY A 291 -1.57 5.13 -17.33
C GLY A 291 -0.17 4.69 -16.88
N ILE A 292 0.80 4.68 -17.79
CA ILE A 292 2.17 4.28 -17.50
C ILE A 292 3.09 5.51 -17.54
N ARG A 293 3.70 5.83 -16.40
CA ARG A 293 4.77 6.81 -16.32
C ARG A 293 6.01 6.26 -17.02
N GLN A 294 6.57 7.04 -17.93
CA GLN A 294 7.80 6.70 -18.63
C GLN A 294 9.01 7.25 -17.91
N LEU A 295 9.85 6.35 -17.40
CA LEU A 295 11.10 6.71 -16.74
C LEU A 295 12.14 7.12 -17.78
N THR A 296 12.92 8.16 -17.45
CA THR A 296 14.09 8.54 -18.24
C THR A 296 15.15 7.44 -18.23
N PRO A 297 16.08 7.37 -19.20
CA PRO A 297 17.14 6.34 -19.19
C PRO A 297 17.95 6.31 -17.89
N GLY A 298 18.16 7.46 -17.24
CA GLY A 298 18.84 7.53 -15.94
C GLY A 298 18.02 6.88 -14.82
N GLU A 299 16.71 7.14 -14.79
CA GLU A 299 15.78 6.51 -13.85
C GLU A 299 15.62 5.01 -14.13
N GLN A 300 15.61 4.59 -15.40
CA GLN A 300 15.59 3.17 -15.80
C GLN A 300 16.81 2.42 -15.24
N VAL A 301 18.01 3.01 -15.35
CA VAL A 301 19.23 2.40 -14.79
C VAL A 301 19.15 2.27 -13.27
N LEU A 302 18.55 3.25 -12.58
CA LEU A 302 18.37 3.19 -11.13
C LEU A 302 17.31 2.16 -10.70
N ALA A 303 16.20 2.09 -11.43
CA ALA A 303 15.08 1.21 -11.14
C ALA A 303 15.40 -0.27 -11.38
N HIS A 304 16.17 -0.62 -12.40
CA HIS A 304 16.43 -2.02 -12.80
C HIS A 304 17.80 -2.31 -13.43
N GLY A 305 18.70 -1.32 -13.52
CA GLY A 305 20.07 -1.55 -14.01
C GLY A 305 20.20 -1.67 -15.53
N SER A 306 19.17 -1.26 -16.28
CA SER A 306 19.16 -1.22 -17.75
C SER A 306 18.76 0.16 -18.25
N LEU A 307 19.20 0.51 -19.46
CA LEU A 307 18.77 1.73 -20.17
C LEU A 307 17.41 1.57 -20.85
N VAL A 308 16.87 0.36 -20.88
CA VAL A 308 15.66 -0.03 -21.63
C VAL A 308 14.59 -0.49 -20.65
N GLU A 309 13.34 -0.15 -20.97
CA GLU A 309 12.11 -0.65 -20.32
C GLU A 309 12.21 -2.17 -20.08
N LEU A 310 11.90 -2.62 -18.86
CA LEU A 310 11.90 -4.06 -18.55
C LEU A 310 10.76 -4.80 -19.23
N ASP A 311 9.65 -4.11 -19.47
CA ASP A 311 8.39 -4.75 -19.72
C ASP A 311 7.54 -3.93 -20.69
N ARG A 312 7.00 -4.61 -21.70
CA ARG A 312 6.05 -4.03 -22.65
C ARG A 312 4.76 -4.82 -22.61
N PRO A 313 3.61 -4.16 -22.70
CA PRO A 313 2.33 -4.83 -22.70
C PRO A 313 2.25 -5.78 -23.91
N PRO A 314 1.45 -6.87 -23.80
CA PRO A 314 1.10 -7.71 -24.93
C PRO A 314 0.55 -6.87 -26.09
N ARG A 315 0.86 -7.25 -27.33
CA ARG A 315 0.27 -6.61 -28.52
C ARG A 315 -1.23 -6.93 -28.58
N GLY A 316 -2.06 -5.92 -28.83
CA GLY A 316 -3.50 -6.12 -29.04
C GLY A 316 -4.37 -5.94 -27.79
N LEU A 317 -3.86 -5.32 -26.73
CA LEU A 317 -4.67 -4.98 -25.55
C LEU A 317 -5.86 -4.10 -25.95
N GLN A 318 -7.08 -4.57 -25.64
CA GLN A 318 -8.32 -3.81 -25.92
C GLN A 318 -8.49 -2.63 -24.95
N THR A 319 -7.85 -2.73 -23.79
CA THR A 319 -7.86 -1.70 -22.76
C THR A 319 -6.97 -0.53 -23.17
N PRO A 320 -7.44 0.71 -23.04
CA PRO A 320 -6.67 1.89 -23.40
C PRO A 320 -5.45 2.03 -22.51
N GLU A 321 -4.28 2.18 -23.12
CA GLU A 321 -3.05 2.51 -22.43
C GLU A 321 -2.53 3.86 -22.90
N VAL A 322 -2.19 4.75 -21.97
CA VAL A 322 -1.52 6.01 -22.24
C VAL A 322 -0.18 6.06 -21.52
N ARG A 323 0.78 6.73 -22.13
CA ARG A 323 2.15 6.85 -21.62
C ARG A 323 2.58 8.31 -21.56
N GLY A 324 3.38 8.66 -20.56
CA GLY A 324 3.97 9.99 -20.44
C GLY A 324 4.94 10.09 -19.27
N PRO A 325 5.85 11.07 -19.24
CA PRO A 325 6.91 11.15 -18.21
C PRO A 325 6.41 11.59 -16.82
N ASP A 326 5.23 12.20 -16.75
CA ASP A 326 4.73 12.90 -15.57
C ASP A 326 3.18 12.95 -15.53
N GLY A 327 2.63 13.46 -14.43
CA GLY A 327 1.19 13.54 -14.24
C GLY A 327 0.49 14.51 -15.18
N GLN A 328 1.16 15.56 -15.66
CA GLN A 328 0.57 16.50 -16.63
C GLN A 328 0.38 15.84 -18.00
N SER A 329 1.38 15.09 -18.43
CA SER A 329 1.37 14.37 -19.71
C SER A 329 0.34 13.24 -19.69
N LEU A 330 0.30 12.46 -18.60
CA LEU A 330 -0.71 11.43 -18.39
C LEU A 330 -2.13 12.02 -18.34
N GLY A 331 -2.33 13.13 -17.62
CA GLY A 331 -3.63 13.80 -17.55
C GLY A 331 -4.14 14.30 -18.90
N ARG A 332 -3.26 14.88 -19.72
CA ARG A 332 -3.61 15.28 -21.10
C ARG A 332 -3.97 14.07 -21.96
N ALA A 333 -3.21 12.98 -21.88
CA ALA A 333 -3.46 11.78 -22.67
C ALA A 333 -4.77 11.07 -22.27
N LEU A 334 -5.01 10.88 -20.96
CA LEU A 334 -6.27 10.35 -20.44
C LEU A 334 -7.47 11.22 -20.84
N GLY A 335 -7.32 12.55 -20.76
CA GLY A 335 -8.38 13.49 -21.16
C GLY A 335 -8.67 13.47 -22.66
N ALA A 336 -7.65 13.35 -23.52
CA ALA A 336 -7.83 13.22 -24.95
C ALA A 336 -8.55 11.92 -25.31
N TYR A 337 -8.17 10.83 -24.65
CA TYR A 337 -8.78 9.52 -24.79
C TYR A 337 -10.28 9.52 -24.43
N HIS A 338 -10.64 10.15 -23.30
CA HIS A 338 -12.04 10.25 -22.91
C HIS A 338 -12.87 11.02 -23.95
N ARG A 339 -12.33 12.11 -24.52
CA ARG A 339 -13.03 12.90 -25.53
C ARG A 339 -13.28 12.12 -26.82
N SER A 340 -12.32 11.34 -27.30
CA SER A 340 -12.51 10.56 -28.55
C SER A 340 -13.66 9.56 -28.40
N ARG A 341 -13.72 8.83 -27.27
CA ARG A 341 -14.82 7.86 -27.02
C ARG A 341 -16.19 8.51 -26.79
N SER A 342 -16.25 9.69 -26.19
CA SER A 342 -17.53 10.41 -26.05
C SER A 342 -18.10 10.87 -27.39
N THR A 343 -17.23 11.11 -28.38
CA THR A 343 -17.66 11.57 -29.71
C THR A 343 -18.19 10.41 -30.57
N ASP A 344 -17.64 9.21 -30.41
CA ASP A 344 -18.06 7.99 -31.11
C ASP A 344 -19.44 7.44 -30.67
N LEU A 345 -19.98 7.91 -29.53
CA LEU A 345 -21.30 7.49 -29.01
C LEU A 345 -22.46 8.41 -29.44
N VAL A 346 -22.16 9.51 -30.14
CA VAL A 346 -23.16 10.50 -30.61
C VAL A 346 -23.23 10.51 -32.16
N GLY A 347 -22.52 9.60 -32.83
CA GLY A 347 -22.45 9.48 -34.30
C GLY A 347 -23.40 8.44 -34.89
#